data_AF-A0A924LEJ7-F1
#
_entry.id   AF-A0A924LEJ7-F1
#
_cell.length_a   1.000
_cell.length_b   1.000
_cell.length_c   1.000
_cell.angle_alpha   90.00
_cell.angle_beta   90.00
_cell.angle_gamma   90.00
#
_symmetry.space_group_name_H-M   'P 1'
#
loop_
_entity.id
_entity.type
_entity.pdbx_description
1 polymer ?
#
loop_
_entity_poly.entity_id
_entity_poly.type
_entity_poly.pdbx_seq_one_letter_code
_entity_poly.pdbx_strand_id
1 'polypeptide(L)'
;GISGIGGAYHLNQQCPDKSYVILETQDSFGGTWWTHKYPGIRSDSDLYTFGYRFKPWVGAPIATADEIRRYMAEVIDENDIASHVRYNHKITDAAWSSATQLWTVEATRSDNGSVSRFTCNFLWMCQGYYRHEKGYTPEWAGMADYKGQIVHPQNWPENLDYKGKKVIVIGSGATAATLVPAIAADCAHVTMLQRTPTFFRTGRNAIELADELRKLQVDETWIHEIVRRKILYEGAVFTKRSFEEPEKVKQDLLAGVRHYLGKDYDIEKHFTPPYRPWRQRIAFIPDGDLFQGVASGRASVVTDEIERFTETGILLKSGETLEADIIVTATGFNLNVLGDIEFVIDGKPLVFSDTVTYRGMMFTGVPNMAWVFGYFRASWTLRADLVADFVCHMLNHMKAKGVTSVTPTLRAEDSNMPLMPWIDAENFNPGYLMRGMHLLPKRGDKPEWQHNQDYWAEKDELPAINLDDRAFVYK
;
A
#
# COMPACT_ATOMS: atom_id res chain seq x y z
N GLY A 1 7.80 -9.39 -0.53
CA GLY A 1 6.94 -8.55 -1.44
C GLY A 1 7.75 -7.59 -2.31
N ILE A 2 7.08 -6.66 -3.03
CA ILE A 2 7.69 -5.79 -4.07
C ILE A 2 8.88 -4.95 -3.57
N SER A 3 8.82 -4.40 -2.36
CA SER A 3 9.94 -3.63 -1.76
C SER A 3 11.18 -4.47 -1.53
N GLY A 4 11.02 -5.69 -1.01
CA GLY A 4 12.14 -6.57 -0.69
C GLY A 4 12.85 -7.08 -1.94
N ILE A 5 12.07 -7.44 -2.96
CA ILE A 5 12.60 -7.87 -4.27
C ILE A 5 13.35 -6.71 -4.95
N GLY A 6 12.75 -5.50 -4.96
CA GLY A 6 13.42 -4.31 -5.50
C GLY A 6 14.70 -3.96 -4.72
N GLY A 7 14.66 -4.01 -3.39
CA GLY A 7 15.83 -3.80 -2.54
C GLY A 7 16.96 -4.78 -2.83
N ALA A 8 16.66 -6.07 -3.04
CA ALA A 8 17.65 -7.07 -3.42
C ALA A 8 18.30 -6.79 -4.78
N TYR A 9 17.50 -6.38 -5.79
CA TYR A 9 18.07 -5.94 -7.06
C TYR A 9 19.09 -4.81 -6.86
N HIS A 10 18.72 -3.78 -6.11
CA HIS A 10 19.62 -2.65 -5.86
C HIS A 10 20.87 -3.07 -5.08
N LEU A 11 20.76 -3.97 -4.10
CA LEU A 11 21.93 -4.52 -3.39
C LEU A 11 22.87 -5.28 -4.32
N ASN A 12 22.32 -6.15 -5.20
CA ASN A 12 23.12 -6.89 -6.19
C ASN A 12 23.90 -5.93 -7.10
N GLN A 13 23.26 -4.85 -7.56
CA GLN A 13 23.86 -3.92 -8.52
C GLN A 13 24.80 -2.89 -7.88
N GLN A 14 24.48 -2.38 -6.69
CA GLN A 14 25.15 -1.21 -6.08
C GLN A 14 26.04 -1.56 -4.89
N CYS A 15 25.84 -2.74 -4.28
CA CYS A 15 26.60 -3.22 -3.13
C CYS A 15 27.03 -4.69 -3.33
N PRO A 16 27.71 -5.06 -4.44
CA PRO A 16 28.00 -6.45 -4.79
C PRO A 16 28.92 -7.19 -3.80
N ASP A 17 29.60 -6.47 -2.91
CA ASP A 17 30.42 -7.04 -1.84
C ASP A 17 29.62 -7.39 -0.56
N LYS A 18 28.32 -7.12 -0.52
CA LYS A 18 27.46 -7.38 0.63
C LYS A 18 26.68 -8.67 0.46
N SER A 19 26.60 -9.45 1.53
CA SER A 19 25.65 -10.56 1.65
C SER A 19 24.34 -10.07 2.24
N TYR A 20 23.22 -10.63 1.77
CA TYR A 20 21.90 -10.39 2.35
C TYR A 20 21.04 -11.66 2.35
N VAL A 21 19.99 -11.61 3.17
CA VAL A 21 18.91 -12.59 3.20
C VAL A 21 17.58 -11.85 3.32
N ILE A 22 16.57 -12.31 2.58
CA ILE A 22 15.19 -11.85 2.70
C ILE A 22 14.43 -12.90 3.51
N LEU A 23 13.83 -12.50 4.62
CA LEU A 23 12.91 -13.33 5.39
C LEU A 23 11.47 -12.99 4.99
N GLU A 24 10.69 -13.99 4.61
CA GLU A 24 9.29 -13.84 4.18
C GLU A 24 8.43 -14.82 4.96
N THR A 25 7.40 -14.31 5.64
CA THR A 25 6.47 -15.12 6.44
C THR A 25 5.69 -16.09 5.58
N GLN A 26 5.34 -15.67 4.37
CA GLN A 26 4.56 -16.47 3.44
C GLN A 26 5.41 -17.58 2.81
N ASP A 27 4.73 -18.60 2.30
CA ASP A 27 5.31 -19.74 1.57
C ASP A 27 5.73 -19.40 0.13
N SER A 28 5.43 -18.18 -0.34
CA SER A 28 5.76 -17.70 -1.68
C SER A 28 5.97 -16.19 -1.70
N PHE A 29 6.46 -15.67 -2.83
CA PHE A 29 6.66 -14.24 -3.02
C PHE A 29 5.38 -13.53 -3.47
N GLY A 30 5.34 -12.23 -3.22
CA GLY A 30 4.32 -11.31 -3.74
C GLY A 30 3.70 -10.39 -2.70
N GLY A 31 3.85 -10.71 -1.41
CA GLY A 31 3.27 -9.91 -0.32
C GLY A 31 1.76 -9.77 -0.52
N THR A 32 1.26 -8.53 -0.63
CA THR A 32 -0.15 -8.20 -0.90
C THR A 32 -0.77 -9.01 -2.04
N TRP A 33 -0.03 -9.25 -3.13
CA TRP A 33 -0.50 -9.98 -4.32
C TRP A 33 -0.55 -11.50 -4.12
N TRP A 34 0.12 -12.00 -3.08
CA TRP A 34 0.01 -13.38 -2.63
C TRP A 34 -1.09 -13.54 -1.58
N THR A 35 -1.17 -12.61 -0.62
CA THR A 35 -2.08 -12.69 0.53
C THR A 35 -3.56 -12.64 0.13
N HIS A 36 -3.94 -11.74 -0.77
CA HIS A 36 -5.34 -11.61 -1.16
C HIS A 36 -5.72 -12.67 -2.21
N LYS A 37 -6.87 -13.34 -2.02
CA LYS A 37 -7.36 -14.42 -2.89
C LYS A 37 -8.80 -14.21 -3.43
N TYR A 38 -9.43 -13.09 -3.12
CA TYR A 38 -10.79 -12.78 -3.60
C TYR A 38 -10.82 -12.51 -5.12
N PRO A 39 -11.98 -12.69 -5.81
CA PRO A 39 -12.10 -12.43 -7.24
C PRO A 39 -11.82 -10.97 -7.63
N GLY A 40 -11.15 -10.77 -8.76
CA GLY A 40 -10.96 -9.43 -9.35
C GLY A 40 -9.78 -8.64 -8.81
N ILE A 41 -8.87 -9.23 -8.03
CA ILE A 41 -7.70 -8.51 -7.51
C ILE A 41 -6.86 -7.95 -8.66
N ARG A 42 -6.68 -6.64 -8.62
CA ARG A 42 -5.87 -5.85 -9.54
C ARG A 42 -5.28 -4.65 -8.83
N SER A 43 -4.26 -4.04 -9.44
CA SER A 43 -3.73 -2.76 -9.00
C SER A 43 -4.73 -1.63 -9.18
N ASP A 44 -4.67 -0.63 -8.30
CA ASP A 44 -5.32 0.68 -8.52
C ASP A 44 -4.34 1.72 -9.10
N SER A 45 -3.08 1.32 -9.28
CA SER A 45 -1.97 2.11 -9.81
C SER A 45 -1.49 1.49 -11.12
N ASP A 46 -1.11 2.32 -12.09
CA ASP A 46 -0.62 1.83 -13.37
C ASP A 46 0.74 1.13 -13.22
N LEU A 47 0.99 0.07 -13.98
CA LEU A 47 2.23 -0.69 -13.94
C LEU A 47 3.40 -0.01 -14.66
N TYR A 48 3.16 1.09 -15.38
CA TYR A 48 4.24 1.92 -15.90
C TYR A 48 4.95 2.69 -14.77
N THR A 49 4.23 3.04 -13.70
CA THR A 49 4.80 3.66 -12.49
C THR A 49 4.92 2.70 -11.31
N PHE A 50 4.07 1.67 -11.23
CA PHE A 50 4.11 0.64 -10.19
C PHE A 50 5.12 -0.46 -10.47
N GLY A 51 5.47 -0.71 -11.74
CA GLY A 51 6.63 -1.54 -12.08
C GLY A 51 7.95 -0.90 -11.62
N TYR A 52 8.97 -1.74 -11.48
CA TYR A 52 10.33 -1.31 -11.17
C TYR A 52 10.92 -0.48 -12.31
N ARG A 53 11.68 0.56 -11.98
CA ARG A 53 12.34 1.40 -13.01
C ARG A 53 13.31 0.64 -13.93
N PHE A 54 13.82 -0.50 -13.47
CA PHE A 54 14.81 -1.31 -14.19
C PHE A 54 14.20 -2.45 -15.01
N LYS A 55 12.88 -2.70 -14.90
CA LYS A 55 12.18 -3.77 -15.63
C LYS A 55 10.94 -3.19 -16.30
N PRO A 56 11.00 -2.86 -17.60
CA PRO A 56 9.87 -2.30 -18.33
C PRO A 56 8.60 -3.16 -18.23
N TRP A 57 7.46 -2.49 -18.11
CA TRP A 57 6.13 -3.08 -18.22
C TRP A 57 5.56 -2.89 -19.62
N VAL A 58 5.05 -3.98 -20.22
CA VAL A 58 4.58 -4.04 -21.61
C VAL A 58 3.06 -4.25 -21.72
N GLY A 59 2.39 -4.61 -20.63
CA GLY A 59 0.95 -4.92 -20.63
C GLY A 59 0.02 -3.71 -20.51
N ALA A 60 -1.26 -4.01 -20.25
CA ALA A 60 -2.26 -3.02 -19.89
C ALA A 60 -1.84 -2.27 -18.61
N PRO A 61 -2.21 -0.98 -18.45
CA PRO A 61 -1.76 -0.18 -17.29
C PRO A 61 -2.19 -0.78 -15.96
N ILE A 62 -3.43 -1.24 -15.84
CA ILE A 62 -3.93 -1.88 -14.64
C ILE A 62 -3.81 -3.39 -14.80
N ALA A 63 -2.88 -3.97 -14.05
CA ALA A 63 -2.60 -5.40 -14.06
C ALA A 63 -3.31 -6.13 -12.92
N THR A 64 -3.66 -7.37 -13.18
CA THR A 64 -4.18 -8.35 -12.21
C THR A 64 -3.11 -8.81 -11.23
N ALA A 65 -3.50 -9.41 -10.10
CA ALA A 65 -2.55 -10.00 -9.15
C ALA A 65 -1.61 -11.03 -9.81
N ASP A 66 -2.13 -11.86 -10.72
CA ASP A 66 -1.35 -12.90 -11.40
C ASP A 66 -0.33 -12.32 -12.38
N GLU A 67 -0.70 -11.27 -13.11
CA GLU A 67 0.23 -10.54 -13.97
C GLU A 67 1.35 -9.87 -13.15
N ILE A 68 1.02 -9.24 -12.03
CA ILE A 68 2.01 -8.62 -11.13
C ILE A 68 2.92 -9.69 -10.52
N ARG A 69 2.37 -10.84 -10.13
CA ARG A 69 3.16 -11.97 -9.63
C ARG A 69 4.09 -12.54 -10.71
N ARG A 70 3.63 -12.68 -11.95
CA ARG A 70 4.49 -13.10 -13.06
C ARG A 70 5.62 -12.13 -13.31
N TYR A 71 5.32 -10.82 -13.32
CA TYR A 71 6.32 -9.77 -13.42
C TYR A 71 7.37 -9.84 -12.30
N MET A 72 6.95 -10.04 -11.05
CA MET A 72 7.90 -10.24 -9.94
C MET A 72 8.70 -11.54 -10.07
N ALA A 73 8.10 -12.62 -10.59
CA ALA A 73 8.79 -13.89 -10.83
C ALA A 73 9.93 -13.72 -11.84
N GLU A 74 9.67 -13.02 -12.94
CA GLU A 74 10.70 -12.66 -13.94
C GLU A 74 11.83 -11.86 -13.30
N VAL A 75 11.52 -10.85 -12.48
CA VAL A 75 12.55 -10.06 -11.79
C VAL A 75 13.38 -10.91 -10.83
N ILE A 76 12.77 -11.86 -10.13
CA ILE A 76 13.49 -12.75 -9.22
C ILE A 76 14.45 -13.67 -10.01
N ASP A 77 13.98 -14.24 -11.11
CA ASP A 77 14.73 -15.18 -11.95
C ASP A 77 15.88 -14.49 -12.70
N GLU A 78 15.59 -13.37 -13.38
CA GLU A 78 16.56 -12.61 -14.18
C GLU A 78 17.71 -12.02 -13.35
N ASN A 79 17.57 -11.98 -12.01
CA ASN A 79 18.52 -11.31 -11.11
C ASN A 79 19.03 -12.22 -9.98
N ASP A 80 18.84 -13.53 -10.09
CA ASP A 80 19.34 -14.54 -9.14
C ASP A 80 18.90 -14.32 -7.68
N ILE A 81 17.74 -13.70 -7.45
CA ILE A 81 17.28 -13.31 -6.10
C ILE A 81 16.74 -14.52 -5.32
N ALA A 82 16.29 -15.57 -6.01
CA ALA A 82 15.58 -16.70 -5.40
C ALA A 82 16.39 -17.37 -4.27
N SER A 83 17.70 -17.51 -4.44
CA SER A 83 18.59 -18.16 -3.46
C SER A 83 18.73 -17.38 -2.14
N HIS A 84 18.40 -16.08 -2.16
CA HIS A 84 18.47 -15.18 -1.01
C HIS A 84 17.18 -15.10 -0.21
N VAL A 85 16.08 -15.69 -0.70
CA VAL A 85 14.79 -15.67 0.00
C VAL A 85 14.64 -16.88 0.92
N ARG A 86 14.12 -16.65 2.12
CA ARG A 86 13.75 -17.68 3.10
C ARG A 86 12.26 -17.52 3.40
N TYR A 87 11.46 -18.32 2.70
CA TYR A 87 10.01 -18.41 2.91
C TYR A 87 9.67 -19.10 4.23
N ASN A 88 8.43 -18.93 4.68
CA ASN A 88 7.92 -19.43 5.95
C ASN A 88 8.68 -18.91 7.19
N HIS A 89 9.42 -17.81 7.12
CA HIS A 89 10.13 -17.23 8.27
C HIS A 89 9.39 -16.00 8.79
N LYS A 90 8.57 -16.19 9.82
CA LYS A 90 7.91 -15.10 10.53
C LYS A 90 8.88 -14.50 11.55
N ILE A 91 9.30 -13.27 11.34
CA ILE A 91 10.12 -12.55 12.34
C ILE A 91 9.25 -12.28 13.57
N THR A 92 9.76 -12.60 14.76
CA THR A 92 9.10 -12.33 16.05
C THR A 92 9.84 -11.26 16.85
N ASP A 93 11.17 -11.24 16.76
CA ASP A 93 12.03 -10.39 17.58
C ASP A 93 13.18 -9.81 16.76
N ALA A 94 13.54 -8.55 17.05
CA ALA A 94 14.72 -7.88 16.51
C ALA A 94 15.42 -7.06 17.60
N ALA A 95 16.64 -7.43 17.95
CA ALA A 95 17.40 -6.81 19.03
C ALA A 95 18.73 -6.23 18.53
N TRP A 96 18.95 -4.93 18.73
CA TRP A 96 20.23 -4.29 18.51
C TRP A 96 21.14 -4.39 19.74
N SER A 97 22.41 -4.68 19.49
CA SER A 97 23.48 -4.61 20.49
C SER A 97 24.53 -3.58 20.10
N SER A 98 24.69 -2.54 20.91
CA SER A 98 25.76 -1.55 20.78
C SER A 98 27.14 -2.13 21.12
N ALA A 99 27.21 -3.26 21.84
CA ALA A 99 28.49 -3.92 22.11
C ALA A 99 29.05 -4.62 20.87
N THR A 100 28.18 -5.22 20.05
CA THR A 100 28.56 -5.95 18.83
C THR A 100 28.30 -5.17 17.54
N GLN A 101 27.55 -4.07 17.61
CA GLN A 101 27.11 -3.28 16.45
C GLN A 101 26.30 -4.12 15.44
N LEU A 102 25.42 -4.99 15.94
CA LEU A 102 24.62 -5.90 15.11
C LEU A 102 23.17 -5.95 15.60
N TRP A 103 22.26 -6.16 14.65
CA TRP A 103 20.92 -6.67 14.90
C TRP A 103 20.96 -8.19 15.01
N THR A 104 20.28 -8.75 16.00
CA THR A 104 19.92 -10.16 16.10
C THR A 104 18.44 -10.30 15.83
N VAL A 105 18.07 -11.12 14.85
CA VAL A 105 16.69 -11.32 14.41
C VAL A 105 16.30 -12.77 14.67
N GLU A 106 15.21 -12.97 15.41
CA GLU A 106 14.61 -14.29 15.61
C GLU A 106 13.42 -14.46 14.68
N ALA A 107 13.38 -15.58 13.98
CA ALA A 107 12.29 -15.93 13.10
C ALA A 107 11.78 -17.33 13.44
N THR A 108 10.47 -17.43 13.65
CA THR A 108 9.77 -18.70 13.81
C THR A 108 9.30 -19.19 12.45
N ARG A 109 9.56 -20.46 12.16
CA ARG A 109 9.12 -21.09 10.94
C ARG A 109 7.63 -21.42 10.98
N SER A 110 6.86 -20.93 10.03
CA SER A 110 5.41 -21.13 9.96
C SER A 110 5.01 -22.59 9.67
N ASP A 111 5.90 -23.38 9.06
CA ASP A 111 5.63 -24.76 8.63
C ASP A 111 5.92 -25.82 9.71
N ASN A 112 6.82 -25.54 10.65
CA ASN A 112 7.22 -26.51 11.67
C ASN A 112 7.46 -25.93 13.08
N GLY A 113 7.32 -24.61 13.26
CA GLY A 113 7.49 -23.93 14.54
C GLY A 113 8.93 -23.79 15.02
N SER A 114 9.93 -24.23 14.25
CA SER A 114 11.33 -24.10 14.66
C SER A 114 11.80 -22.65 14.62
N VAL A 115 12.66 -22.28 15.57
CA VAL A 115 13.21 -20.93 15.69
C VAL A 115 14.58 -20.88 15.05
N SER A 116 14.78 -19.89 14.17
CA SER A 116 16.07 -19.58 13.55
C SER A 116 16.53 -18.20 13.98
N ARG A 117 17.83 -18.06 14.24
CA ARG A 117 18.46 -16.79 14.61
C ARG A 117 19.39 -16.31 13.50
N PHE A 118 19.24 -15.05 13.12
CA PHE A 118 20.05 -14.36 12.12
C PHE A 118 20.73 -13.16 12.77
N THR A 119 21.88 -12.74 12.23
CA THR A 119 22.50 -11.48 12.59
C THR A 119 22.78 -10.66 11.35
N CYS A 120 22.56 -9.35 11.41
CA CYS A 120 22.92 -8.43 10.33
C CYS A 120 23.48 -7.12 10.88
N ASN A 121 24.33 -6.48 10.07
CA ASN A 121 24.82 -5.14 10.38
C ASN A 121 23.76 -4.08 10.05
N PHE A 122 22.84 -4.34 9.12
CA PHE A 122 21.77 -3.42 8.72
C PHE A 122 20.45 -4.17 8.57
N LEU A 123 19.38 -3.61 9.14
CA LEU A 123 18.03 -4.18 9.09
C LEU A 123 17.14 -3.35 8.16
N TRP A 124 16.66 -3.95 7.08
CA TRP A 124 15.85 -3.25 6.09
C TRP A 124 14.41 -3.77 6.07
N MET A 125 13.51 -2.92 6.58
CA MET A 125 12.10 -3.23 6.80
C MET A 125 11.28 -3.01 5.51
N CYS A 126 11.01 -4.12 4.81
CA CYS A 126 10.33 -4.18 3.50
C CYS A 126 8.96 -4.89 3.54
N GLN A 127 8.35 -4.99 4.72
CA GLN A 127 7.15 -5.78 5.02
C GLN A 127 5.82 -5.14 4.60
N GLY A 128 5.83 -3.89 4.14
CA GLY A 128 4.60 -3.11 3.94
C GLY A 128 3.99 -2.64 5.26
N TYR A 129 2.69 -2.38 5.26
CA TYR A 129 1.98 -1.75 6.39
C TYR A 129 0.66 -2.43 6.76
N TYR A 130 0.41 -3.63 6.23
CA TYR A 130 -0.79 -4.41 6.50
C TYR A 130 -0.51 -5.49 7.55
N ARG A 131 -1.44 -5.70 8.47
CA ARG A 131 -1.50 -6.95 9.23
C ARG A 131 -2.09 -8.05 8.35
N HIS A 132 -1.24 -8.91 7.79
CA HIS A 132 -1.67 -9.97 6.86
C HIS A 132 -2.48 -11.10 7.48
N GLU A 133 -2.41 -11.30 8.80
CA GLU A 133 -3.16 -12.35 9.50
C GLU A 133 -4.61 -11.96 9.83
N LYS A 134 -4.90 -10.65 9.92
CA LYS A 134 -6.20 -10.17 10.38
C LYS A 134 -6.60 -8.83 9.74
N GLY A 135 -7.64 -8.90 8.91
CA GLY A 135 -8.35 -7.73 8.39
C GLY A 135 -9.09 -6.94 9.48
N TYR A 136 -9.62 -5.78 9.12
CA TYR A 136 -10.41 -4.98 10.06
C TYR A 136 -11.89 -5.19 9.78
N THR A 137 -12.57 -5.87 10.71
CA THR A 137 -14.03 -6.00 10.72
C THR A 137 -14.56 -5.29 11.97
N PRO A 138 -15.37 -4.23 11.84
CA PRO A 138 -16.11 -3.67 12.97
C PRO A 138 -17.02 -4.70 13.61
N GLU A 139 -17.28 -4.55 14.91
CA GLU A 139 -18.34 -5.28 15.59
C GLU A 139 -19.66 -4.53 15.38
N TRP A 140 -20.70 -5.23 14.92
CA TRP A 140 -22.05 -4.70 14.78
C TRP A 140 -23.03 -5.47 15.66
N ALA A 141 -24.06 -4.77 16.17
CA ALA A 141 -25.14 -5.42 16.89
C ALA A 141 -25.82 -6.50 16.02
N GLY A 142 -26.15 -7.64 16.61
CA GLY A 142 -26.82 -8.76 15.92
C GLY A 142 -25.96 -9.54 14.92
N MET A 143 -24.67 -9.22 14.77
CA MET A 143 -23.81 -9.86 13.77
C MET A 143 -23.70 -11.38 13.96
N ALA A 144 -23.74 -11.86 15.21
CA ALA A 144 -23.76 -13.28 15.55
C ALA A 144 -25.11 -13.98 15.25
N ASP A 145 -26.17 -13.22 15.04
CA ASP A 145 -27.52 -13.75 14.79
C ASP A 145 -27.75 -14.06 13.30
N TYR A 146 -26.96 -13.46 12.41
CA TYR A 146 -27.04 -13.64 10.96
C TYR A 146 -26.83 -15.11 10.58
N LYS A 147 -27.76 -15.67 9.79
CA LYS A 147 -27.77 -17.08 9.40
C LYS A 147 -27.03 -17.37 8.10
N GLY A 148 -26.72 -16.33 7.32
CA GLY A 148 -25.91 -16.44 6.12
C GLY A 148 -24.41 -16.46 6.44
N GLN A 149 -23.58 -16.34 5.40
CA GLN A 149 -22.13 -16.40 5.54
C GLN A 149 -21.51 -14.99 5.61
N ILE A 150 -20.63 -14.76 6.59
CA ILE A 150 -19.83 -13.53 6.67
C ILE A 150 -18.40 -13.82 6.22
N VAL A 151 -17.90 -13.05 5.27
CA VAL A 151 -16.56 -13.25 4.68
C VAL A 151 -15.77 -11.95 4.69
N HIS A 152 -14.54 -11.99 5.19
CA HIS A 152 -13.60 -10.89 5.03
C HIS A 152 -12.70 -11.15 3.81
N PRO A 153 -12.51 -10.20 2.86
CA PRO A 153 -11.73 -10.43 1.63
C PRO A 153 -10.29 -10.91 1.83
N GLN A 154 -9.65 -10.55 2.94
CA GLN A 154 -8.31 -11.02 3.30
C GLN A 154 -8.24 -12.53 3.62
N ASN A 155 -9.37 -13.12 4.06
CA ASN A 155 -9.50 -14.54 4.40
C ASN A 155 -10.54 -15.19 3.48
N TRP A 156 -10.47 -14.89 2.18
CA TRP A 156 -11.43 -15.37 1.20
C TRP A 156 -11.39 -16.90 1.07
N PRO A 157 -12.50 -17.63 1.33
CA PRO A 157 -12.53 -19.08 1.20
C PRO A 157 -12.36 -19.51 -0.27
N GLU A 158 -11.51 -20.52 -0.52
CA GLU A 158 -11.21 -21.01 -1.87
C GLU A 158 -12.45 -21.52 -2.62
N ASN A 159 -13.41 -22.09 -1.88
CA ASN A 159 -14.61 -22.72 -2.39
C ASN A 159 -15.90 -21.93 -2.08
N LEU A 160 -15.79 -20.61 -1.88
CA LEU A 160 -16.97 -19.77 -1.65
C LEU A 160 -17.88 -19.74 -2.90
N ASP A 161 -19.04 -20.38 -2.79
CA ASP A 161 -20.06 -20.33 -3.84
C ASP A 161 -21.03 -19.15 -3.63
N TYR A 162 -20.85 -18.12 -4.45
CA TYR A 162 -21.70 -16.92 -4.52
C TYR A 162 -22.65 -16.91 -5.74
N LYS A 163 -22.67 -17.98 -6.56
CA LYS A 163 -23.48 -18.01 -7.78
C LYS A 163 -24.97 -18.00 -7.47
N GLY A 164 -25.71 -17.10 -8.10
CA GLY A 164 -27.15 -16.95 -7.90
C GLY A 164 -27.55 -16.46 -6.50
N LYS A 165 -26.60 -15.95 -5.69
CA LYS A 165 -26.86 -15.47 -4.33
C LYS A 165 -26.99 -13.95 -4.27
N LYS A 166 -27.69 -13.45 -3.25
CA LYS A 166 -27.68 -12.03 -2.87
C LYS A 166 -26.45 -11.78 -2.02
N VAL A 167 -25.59 -10.87 -2.46
CA VAL A 167 -24.33 -10.53 -1.77
C VAL A 167 -24.34 -9.06 -1.36
N ILE A 168 -24.10 -8.77 -0.09
CA ILE A 168 -23.80 -7.40 0.36
C ILE A 168 -22.30 -7.25 0.54
N VAL A 169 -21.69 -6.23 -0.07
CA VAL A 169 -20.29 -5.86 0.14
C VAL A 169 -20.26 -4.57 0.97
N ILE A 170 -19.82 -4.67 2.22
CA ILE A 170 -19.70 -3.54 3.15
C ILE A 170 -18.35 -2.83 2.92
N GLY A 171 -18.42 -1.60 2.43
CA GLY A 171 -17.26 -0.74 2.14
C GLY A 171 -17.26 -0.23 0.71
N SER A 172 -16.52 0.85 0.49
CA SER A 172 -16.38 1.52 -0.81
C SER A 172 -14.91 1.72 -1.22
N GLY A 173 -13.97 1.11 -0.49
CA GLY A 173 -12.54 1.19 -0.81
C GLY A 173 -12.13 0.36 -2.02
N ALA A 174 -10.82 0.30 -2.28
CA ALA A 174 -10.25 -0.43 -3.41
C ALA A 174 -10.71 -1.90 -3.49
N THR A 175 -10.83 -2.59 -2.36
CA THR A 175 -11.34 -3.98 -2.30
C THR A 175 -12.77 -4.12 -2.82
N ALA A 176 -13.68 -3.21 -2.46
CA ALA A 176 -15.05 -3.25 -2.96
C ALA A 176 -15.09 -2.90 -4.45
N ALA A 177 -14.29 -1.90 -4.86
CA ALA A 177 -14.18 -1.43 -6.23
C ALA A 177 -13.70 -2.50 -7.24
N THR A 178 -12.97 -3.51 -6.77
CA THR A 178 -12.49 -4.62 -7.60
C THR A 178 -13.36 -5.87 -7.45
N LEU A 179 -13.82 -6.17 -6.23
CA LEU A 179 -14.63 -7.36 -5.96
C LEU A 179 -16.03 -7.27 -6.57
N VAL A 180 -16.73 -6.15 -6.38
CA VAL A 180 -18.12 -5.98 -6.84
C VAL A 180 -18.25 -6.25 -8.34
N PRO A 181 -17.48 -5.60 -9.25
CA PRO A 181 -17.60 -5.89 -10.67
C PRO A 181 -17.20 -7.32 -11.03
N ALA A 182 -16.28 -7.93 -10.29
CA ALA A 182 -15.79 -9.28 -10.57
C ALA A 182 -16.82 -10.38 -10.27
N ILE A 183 -17.72 -10.17 -9.30
CA ILE A 183 -18.72 -11.19 -8.91
C ILE A 183 -20.15 -10.87 -9.38
N ALA A 184 -20.41 -9.63 -9.81
CA ALA A 184 -21.77 -9.16 -10.14
C ALA A 184 -22.45 -9.96 -11.26
N ALA A 185 -21.70 -10.55 -12.19
CA ALA A 185 -22.28 -11.36 -13.27
C ALA A 185 -22.78 -12.74 -12.80
N ASP A 186 -22.20 -13.27 -11.72
CA ASP A 186 -22.48 -14.61 -11.23
C ASP A 186 -23.52 -14.61 -10.10
N CYS A 187 -23.62 -13.51 -9.34
CA CYS A 187 -24.57 -13.35 -8.24
C CYS A 187 -26.00 -13.14 -8.76
N ALA A 188 -27.01 -13.41 -7.93
CA ALA A 188 -28.37 -12.95 -8.20
C ALA A 188 -28.48 -11.42 -8.10
N HIS A 189 -27.78 -10.82 -7.12
CA HIS A 189 -27.62 -9.38 -7.00
C HIS A 189 -26.45 -9.05 -6.08
N VAL A 190 -25.74 -7.94 -6.34
CA VAL A 190 -24.69 -7.43 -5.46
C VAL A 190 -25.03 -6.03 -4.97
N THR A 191 -25.09 -5.83 -3.65
CA THR A 191 -25.29 -4.51 -3.05
C THR A 191 -23.99 -4.02 -2.42
N MET A 192 -23.39 -2.95 -2.95
CA MET A 192 -22.30 -2.24 -2.29
C MET A 192 -22.89 -1.31 -1.22
N LEU A 193 -22.74 -1.66 0.05
CA LEU A 193 -23.17 -0.85 1.18
C LEU A 193 -22.01 0.00 1.69
N GLN A 194 -22.18 1.32 1.68
CA GLN A 194 -21.16 2.26 2.12
C GLN A 194 -21.72 3.27 3.13
N ARG A 195 -20.90 3.63 4.11
CA ARG A 195 -21.23 4.70 5.06
C ARG A 195 -20.94 6.08 4.50
N THR A 196 -19.76 6.23 3.90
CA THR A 196 -19.30 7.49 3.32
C THR A 196 -18.89 7.20 1.87
N PRO A 197 -19.42 7.94 0.88
CA PRO A 197 -18.99 7.79 -0.50
C PRO A 197 -17.47 8.00 -0.65
N THR A 198 -16.90 7.42 -1.69
CA THR A 198 -15.52 7.70 -2.11
C THR A 198 -15.45 8.24 -3.53
N PHE A 199 -14.31 8.84 -3.87
CA PHE A 199 -14.04 9.27 -5.23
C PHE A 199 -13.49 8.11 -6.06
N PHE A 200 -14.02 8.00 -7.27
CA PHE A 200 -13.54 7.07 -8.29
C PHE A 200 -13.02 7.85 -9.49
N ARG A 201 -11.95 7.35 -10.10
CA ARG A 201 -11.48 7.80 -11.41
C ARG A 201 -11.78 6.72 -12.43
N THR A 202 -12.44 7.08 -13.52
CA THR A 202 -12.71 6.16 -14.63
C THR A 202 -11.78 6.44 -15.80
N GLY A 203 -11.57 5.42 -16.63
CA GLY A 203 -10.78 5.53 -17.85
C GLY A 203 -10.56 4.14 -18.44
N ARG A 204 -10.16 4.07 -19.70
CA ARG A 204 -9.86 2.78 -20.32
C ARG A 204 -8.65 2.11 -19.67
N ASN A 205 -8.62 0.78 -19.66
CA ASN A 205 -7.40 0.04 -19.31
C ASN A 205 -6.40 -0.04 -20.48
N ALA A 206 -6.10 1.09 -21.11
CA ALA A 206 -5.22 1.20 -22.25
C ALA A 206 -4.60 2.60 -22.34
N ILE A 207 -3.45 2.72 -22.99
CA ILE A 207 -2.76 3.99 -23.22
C ILE A 207 -2.51 4.13 -24.71
N GLU A 208 -3.27 5.01 -25.37
CA GLU A 208 -3.19 5.21 -26.82
C GLU A 208 -1.79 5.54 -27.29
N LEU A 209 -1.06 6.35 -26.51
CA LEU A 209 0.34 6.67 -26.80
C LEU A 209 1.22 5.42 -26.82
N ALA A 210 1.02 4.48 -25.90
CA ALA A 210 1.79 3.24 -25.88
C ALA A 210 1.48 2.41 -27.14
N ASP A 211 0.20 2.30 -27.49
CA ASP A 211 -0.24 1.54 -28.66
C ASP A 211 0.25 2.16 -29.98
N GLU A 212 0.30 3.49 -30.06
CA GLU A 212 0.85 4.21 -31.21
C GLU A 212 2.36 4.00 -31.34
N LEU A 213 3.12 4.12 -30.23
CA LEU A 213 4.56 3.89 -30.25
C LEU A 213 4.91 2.43 -30.61
N ARG A 214 4.10 1.45 -30.16
CA ARG A 214 4.25 0.04 -30.58
C ARG A 214 4.03 -0.15 -32.08
N LYS A 215 3.01 0.50 -32.66
CA LYS A 215 2.78 0.48 -34.12
C LYS A 215 3.95 1.08 -34.90
N LEU A 216 4.61 2.08 -34.33
CA LEU A 216 5.82 2.71 -34.88
C LEU A 216 7.10 1.89 -34.64
N GLN A 217 7.00 0.71 -34.01
CA GLN A 217 8.14 -0.18 -33.72
C GLN A 217 9.20 0.46 -32.82
N VAL A 218 8.77 1.34 -31.91
CA VAL A 218 9.65 1.88 -30.85
C VAL A 218 9.97 0.75 -29.86
N ASP A 219 11.21 0.69 -29.38
CA ASP A 219 11.63 -0.30 -28.37
C ASP A 219 10.83 -0.16 -27.07
N GLU A 220 10.43 -1.28 -26.45
CA GLU A 220 9.57 -1.28 -25.25
C GLU A 220 10.18 -0.52 -24.06
N THR A 221 11.51 -0.41 -23.98
CA THR A 221 12.17 0.38 -22.94
C THR A 221 11.84 1.86 -23.10
N TRP A 222 11.85 2.36 -24.34
CA TRP A 222 11.47 3.75 -24.64
C TRP A 222 9.97 3.96 -24.50
N ILE A 223 9.14 3.00 -24.91
CA ILE A 223 7.69 3.08 -24.73
C ILE A 223 7.37 3.20 -23.23
N HIS A 224 7.93 2.31 -22.41
CA HIS A 224 7.74 2.33 -20.98
C HIS A 224 8.15 3.68 -20.38
N GLU A 225 9.34 4.17 -20.70
CA GLU A 225 9.85 5.42 -20.15
C GLU A 225 9.04 6.65 -20.58
N ILE A 226 8.66 6.74 -21.85
CA ILE A 226 7.82 7.84 -22.37
C ILE A 226 6.46 7.83 -21.65
N VAL A 227 5.82 6.67 -21.55
CA VAL A 227 4.51 6.51 -20.91
C VAL A 227 4.60 6.78 -19.41
N ARG A 228 5.62 6.25 -18.73
CA ARG A 228 5.88 6.50 -17.30
C ARG A 228 6.02 7.99 -17.02
N ARG A 229 6.81 8.73 -17.81
CA ARG A 229 6.94 10.20 -17.67
C ARG A 229 5.61 10.92 -17.87
N LYS A 230 4.84 10.54 -18.88
CA LYS A 230 3.51 11.12 -19.13
C LYS A 230 2.59 10.92 -17.93
N ILE A 231 2.49 9.69 -17.41
CA ILE A 231 1.61 9.38 -16.28
C ILE A 231 2.05 10.11 -15.01
N LEU A 232 3.35 10.17 -14.72
CA LEU A 232 3.88 10.91 -13.58
C LEU A 232 3.54 12.40 -13.68
N TYR A 233 3.68 12.98 -14.87
CA TYR A 233 3.34 14.38 -15.11
C TYR A 233 1.85 14.64 -14.91
N GLU A 234 0.99 13.85 -15.54
CA GLU A 234 -0.47 13.96 -15.40
C GLU A 234 -0.94 13.72 -13.96
N GLY A 235 -0.33 12.76 -13.27
CA GLY A 235 -0.57 12.47 -11.86
C GLY A 235 -0.26 13.67 -10.97
N ALA A 236 0.88 14.32 -11.17
CA ALA A 236 1.25 15.51 -10.40
C ALA A 236 0.35 16.71 -10.70
N VAL A 237 -0.01 16.93 -11.97
CA VAL A 237 -1.00 17.96 -12.33
C VAL A 237 -2.33 17.68 -11.64
N PHE A 238 -2.81 16.44 -11.68
CA PHE A 238 -4.06 16.03 -11.03
C PHE A 238 -4.01 16.22 -9.50
N THR A 239 -2.92 15.81 -8.85
CA THR A 239 -2.73 16.02 -7.41
C THR A 239 -2.70 17.50 -7.08
N LYS A 240 -1.94 18.33 -7.81
CA LYS A 240 -1.88 19.78 -7.59
C LYS A 240 -3.27 20.44 -7.69
N ARG A 241 -4.03 20.13 -8.75
CA ARG A 241 -5.41 20.60 -8.95
C ARG A 241 -6.32 20.23 -7.77
N SER A 242 -6.13 19.08 -7.13
CA SER A 242 -6.94 18.67 -5.96
C SER A 242 -6.76 19.55 -4.71
N PHE A 243 -5.69 20.35 -4.66
CA PHE A 243 -5.47 21.34 -3.60
C PHE A 243 -5.88 22.75 -4.05
N GLU A 244 -5.55 23.14 -5.29
CA GLU A 244 -5.80 24.50 -5.80
C GLU A 244 -7.24 24.73 -6.26
N GLU A 245 -7.89 23.70 -6.81
CA GLU A 245 -9.25 23.76 -7.35
C GLU A 245 -10.09 22.51 -6.99
N PRO A 246 -10.22 22.17 -5.69
CA PRO A 246 -10.82 20.91 -5.24
C PRO A 246 -12.25 20.69 -5.73
N GLU A 247 -13.07 21.74 -5.81
CA GLU A 247 -14.45 21.63 -6.30
C GLU A 247 -14.52 21.33 -7.79
N LYS A 248 -13.57 21.85 -8.59
CA LYS A 248 -13.52 21.54 -10.02
C LYS A 248 -13.13 20.10 -10.26
N VAL A 249 -12.11 19.62 -9.54
CA VAL A 249 -11.68 18.21 -9.60
C VAL A 249 -12.79 17.27 -9.15
N LYS A 250 -13.52 17.63 -8.09
CA LYS A 250 -14.72 16.89 -7.65
C LYS A 250 -15.74 16.78 -8.78
N GLN A 251 -16.08 17.88 -9.44
CA GLN A 251 -17.02 17.87 -10.58
C GLN A 251 -16.53 16.98 -11.73
N ASP A 252 -15.24 17.03 -12.07
CA ASP A 252 -14.66 16.22 -13.14
C ASP A 252 -14.77 14.71 -12.81
N LEU A 253 -14.45 14.31 -11.57
CA LEU A 253 -14.58 12.92 -11.12
C LEU A 253 -16.04 12.44 -11.14
N LEU A 254 -16.98 13.26 -10.65
CA LEU A 254 -18.40 12.94 -10.68
C LEU A 254 -18.97 12.88 -12.10
N ALA A 255 -18.46 13.71 -13.03
CA ALA A 255 -18.81 13.63 -14.44
C ALA A 255 -18.37 12.30 -15.07
N GLY A 256 -17.18 11.80 -14.69
CA GLY A 256 -16.70 10.48 -15.09
C GLY A 256 -17.60 9.33 -14.62
N VAL A 257 -18.18 9.42 -13.43
CA VAL A 257 -19.18 8.44 -12.93
C VAL A 257 -20.51 8.59 -13.68
N ARG A 258 -21.00 9.83 -13.82
CA ARG A 258 -22.26 10.15 -14.50
C ARG A 258 -22.27 9.70 -15.96
N HIS A 259 -21.11 9.69 -16.62
CA HIS A 259 -20.97 9.18 -17.98
C HIS A 259 -21.46 7.72 -18.11
N TYR A 260 -21.21 6.87 -17.11
CA TYR A 260 -21.63 5.47 -17.12
C TYR A 260 -23.04 5.24 -16.55
N LEU A 261 -23.43 5.99 -15.50
CA LEU A 261 -24.71 5.76 -14.80
C LEU A 261 -25.88 6.54 -15.40
N GLY A 262 -25.61 7.52 -16.26
CA GLY A 262 -26.63 8.42 -16.80
C GLY A 262 -27.02 9.55 -15.86
N LYS A 263 -27.87 10.44 -16.36
CA LYS A 263 -28.25 11.70 -15.67
C LYS A 263 -29.23 11.52 -14.52
N ASP A 264 -30.01 10.44 -14.53
CA ASP A 264 -31.12 10.20 -13.59
C ASP A 264 -30.68 9.41 -12.35
N TYR A 265 -29.43 8.93 -12.30
CA TYR A 265 -28.87 8.25 -11.13
C TYR A 265 -28.50 9.26 -10.04
N ASP A 266 -28.79 8.93 -8.78
CA ASP A 266 -28.50 9.77 -7.61
C ASP A 266 -26.99 9.76 -7.26
N ILE A 267 -26.20 10.46 -8.07
CA ILE A 267 -24.76 10.65 -7.90
C ILE A 267 -24.45 11.44 -6.62
N GLU A 268 -25.34 12.36 -6.24
CA GLU A 268 -25.16 13.20 -5.07
C GLU A 268 -25.15 12.34 -3.79
N LYS A 269 -26.13 11.44 -3.64
CA LYS A 269 -26.18 10.51 -2.50
C LYS A 269 -25.09 9.45 -2.53
N HIS A 270 -24.81 8.86 -3.70
CA HIS A 270 -24.02 7.63 -3.78
C HIS A 270 -22.54 7.82 -4.11
N PHE A 271 -22.13 8.96 -4.66
CA PHE A 271 -20.75 9.12 -5.12
C PHE A 271 -20.13 10.47 -4.78
N THR A 272 -20.77 11.29 -3.95
CA THR A 272 -20.26 12.60 -3.55
C THR A 272 -19.73 12.58 -2.10
N PRO A 273 -18.41 12.45 -1.89
CA PRO A 273 -17.83 12.43 -0.56
C PRO A 273 -17.84 13.83 0.10
N PRO A 274 -17.86 13.91 1.44
CA PRO A 274 -17.83 15.17 2.18
C PRO A 274 -16.40 15.74 2.35
N TYR A 275 -15.43 15.25 1.58
CA TYR A 275 -14.03 15.65 1.65
C TYR A 275 -13.49 16.02 0.28
N ARG A 276 -12.40 16.78 0.22
CA ARG A 276 -11.74 17.12 -1.05
C ARG A 276 -11.12 15.89 -1.72
N PRO A 277 -11.04 15.82 -3.06
CA PRO A 277 -10.28 14.78 -3.74
C PRO A 277 -8.89 14.63 -3.14
N TRP A 278 -8.39 13.39 -3.07
CA TRP A 278 -7.09 13.04 -2.48
C TRP A 278 -6.90 13.23 -0.97
N ARG A 279 -7.90 13.68 -0.20
CA ARG A 279 -7.86 13.55 1.28
C ARG A 279 -8.00 12.08 1.72
N GLN A 280 -8.64 11.27 0.87
CA GLN A 280 -8.58 9.82 0.91
C GLN A 280 -8.16 9.28 -0.48
N ARG A 281 -7.74 8.02 -0.54
CA ARG A 281 -7.25 7.38 -1.77
C ARG A 281 -8.37 7.33 -2.82
N ILE A 282 -8.05 7.69 -4.06
CA ILE A 282 -8.96 7.61 -5.22
C ILE A 282 -8.70 6.28 -5.92
N ALA A 283 -9.72 5.44 -6.04
CA ALA A 283 -9.61 4.17 -6.77
C ALA A 283 -9.84 4.39 -8.27
N PHE A 284 -9.02 3.74 -9.10
CA PHE A 284 -9.23 3.73 -10.55
C PHE A 284 -10.14 2.55 -10.95
N ILE A 285 -11.15 2.84 -11.77
CA ILE A 285 -12.14 1.89 -12.28
C ILE A 285 -11.89 1.71 -13.78
N PRO A 286 -11.12 0.68 -14.19
CA PRO A 286 -10.84 0.41 -15.60
C PRO A 286 -12.12 0.13 -16.36
N ASP A 287 -12.28 0.82 -17.49
CA ASP A 287 -13.41 0.72 -18.41
C ASP A 287 -14.77 1.00 -17.73
N GLY A 288 -14.78 1.57 -16.52
CA GLY A 288 -16.00 1.81 -15.76
C GLY A 288 -16.73 0.54 -15.32
N ASP A 289 -16.04 -0.60 -15.23
CA ASP A 289 -16.65 -1.92 -14.97
C ASP A 289 -17.62 -1.97 -13.77
N LEU A 290 -17.26 -1.35 -12.64
CA LEU A 290 -18.16 -1.19 -11.48
C LEU A 290 -19.46 -0.48 -11.87
N PHE A 291 -19.35 0.64 -12.60
CA PHE A 291 -20.50 1.44 -12.99
C PHE A 291 -21.34 0.78 -14.07
N GLN A 292 -20.73 0.02 -14.98
CA GLN A 292 -21.47 -0.81 -15.93
C GLN A 292 -22.30 -1.89 -15.21
N GLY A 293 -21.73 -2.51 -14.16
CA GLY A 293 -22.46 -3.43 -13.30
C GLY A 293 -23.71 -2.78 -12.68
N VAL A 294 -23.55 -1.58 -12.14
CA VAL A 294 -24.65 -0.79 -11.56
C VAL A 294 -25.67 -0.37 -12.62
N ALA A 295 -25.24 0.16 -13.75
CA ALA A 295 -26.13 0.59 -14.85
C ALA A 295 -26.95 -0.57 -15.43
N SER A 296 -26.38 -1.78 -15.45
CA SER A 296 -27.09 -2.99 -15.91
C SER A 296 -28.09 -3.55 -14.89
N GLY A 297 -28.13 -3.02 -13.66
CA GLY A 297 -28.98 -3.51 -12.58
C GLY A 297 -28.44 -4.75 -11.85
N ARG A 298 -27.29 -5.30 -12.26
CA ARG A 298 -26.65 -6.46 -11.59
C ARG A 298 -26.02 -6.10 -10.24
N ALA A 299 -25.73 -4.81 -10.04
CA ALA A 299 -25.27 -4.29 -8.78
C ALA A 299 -26.04 -3.03 -8.37
N SER A 300 -26.10 -2.74 -7.09
CA SER A 300 -26.61 -1.47 -6.55
C SER A 300 -25.62 -0.87 -5.55
N VAL A 301 -25.73 0.44 -5.33
CA VAL A 301 -25.00 1.14 -4.28
C VAL A 301 -26.00 1.69 -3.28
N VAL A 302 -25.77 1.41 -2.00
CA VAL A 302 -26.56 1.95 -0.89
C VAL A 302 -25.63 2.77 0.00
N THR A 303 -25.96 4.05 0.17
CA THR A 303 -25.27 4.94 1.11
C THR A 303 -26.12 5.09 2.36
N ASP A 304 -25.70 4.44 3.45
CA ASP A 304 -26.38 4.50 4.74
C ASP A 304 -25.47 3.95 5.87
N GLU A 305 -25.93 4.07 7.10
CA GLU A 305 -25.33 3.45 8.28
C GLU A 305 -26.03 2.16 8.66
N ILE A 306 -25.23 1.19 9.12
CA ILE A 306 -25.72 -0.06 9.68
C ILE A 306 -26.25 0.22 11.09
N GLU A 307 -27.52 -0.13 11.33
CA GLU A 307 -28.10 -0.13 12.68
C GLU A 307 -27.77 -1.46 13.38
N ARG A 308 -28.11 -2.59 12.75
CA ARG A 308 -27.78 -3.94 13.22
C ARG A 308 -27.89 -4.97 12.10
N PHE A 309 -27.27 -6.12 12.30
CA PHE A 309 -27.52 -7.32 11.52
C PHE A 309 -28.85 -7.95 11.97
N THR A 310 -29.52 -8.61 11.04
CA THR A 310 -30.71 -9.43 11.28
C THR A 310 -30.39 -10.88 10.93
N GLU A 311 -31.30 -11.81 11.18
CA GLU A 311 -31.10 -13.22 10.82
C GLU A 311 -30.88 -13.42 9.30
N THR A 312 -31.42 -12.52 8.46
CA THR A 312 -31.44 -12.64 6.99
C THR A 312 -30.68 -11.53 6.26
N GLY A 313 -30.07 -10.58 6.97
CA GLY A 313 -29.40 -9.46 6.33
C GLY A 313 -29.00 -8.33 7.28
N ILE A 314 -29.19 -7.09 6.84
CA ILE A 314 -28.75 -5.87 7.55
C ILE A 314 -29.91 -4.87 7.62
N LEU A 315 -30.25 -4.42 8.82
CA LEU A 315 -31.12 -3.26 9.04
C LEU A 315 -30.27 -1.98 9.02
N LEU A 316 -30.66 -1.04 8.18
CA LEU A 316 -30.03 0.27 8.08
C LEU A 316 -30.72 1.28 9.01
N LYS A 317 -30.01 2.36 9.34
CA LYS A 317 -30.56 3.45 10.18
C LYS A 317 -31.73 4.19 9.54
N SER A 318 -31.84 4.16 8.21
CA SER A 318 -33.03 4.66 7.50
C SER A 318 -34.28 3.82 7.73
N GLY A 319 -34.15 2.60 8.25
CA GLY A 319 -35.24 1.62 8.40
C GLY A 319 -35.36 0.63 7.24
N GLU A 320 -34.60 0.81 6.15
CA GLU A 320 -34.51 -0.18 5.07
C GLU A 320 -33.77 -1.45 5.55
N THR A 321 -34.23 -2.62 5.11
CA THR A 321 -33.55 -3.90 5.35
C THR A 321 -33.00 -4.45 4.06
N LEU A 322 -31.69 -4.71 4.04
CA LEU A 322 -31.00 -5.36 2.93
C LEU A 322 -30.86 -6.86 3.23
N GLU A 323 -31.53 -7.71 2.46
CA GLU A 323 -31.38 -9.16 2.56
C GLU A 323 -30.12 -9.66 1.83
N ALA A 324 -29.44 -10.65 2.39
CA ALA A 324 -28.30 -11.28 1.77
C ALA A 324 -28.12 -12.73 2.21
N ASP A 325 -27.58 -13.55 1.31
CA ASP A 325 -27.08 -14.89 1.65
C ASP A 325 -25.61 -14.83 2.11
N ILE A 326 -24.86 -13.85 1.60
CA ILE A 326 -23.46 -13.61 1.92
C ILE A 326 -23.24 -12.12 2.22
N ILE A 327 -22.54 -11.82 3.31
CA ILE A 327 -22.07 -10.48 3.65
C ILE A 327 -20.55 -10.47 3.59
N VAL A 328 -19.99 -9.63 2.72
CA VAL A 328 -18.55 -9.42 2.58
C VAL A 328 -18.15 -8.15 3.32
N THR A 329 -17.28 -8.28 4.32
CA THR A 329 -16.77 -7.14 5.09
C THR A 329 -15.52 -6.56 4.42
N ALA A 330 -15.70 -5.85 3.30
CA ALA A 330 -14.62 -5.13 2.59
C ALA A 330 -14.20 -3.84 3.33
N THR A 331 -14.00 -3.95 4.65
CA THR A 331 -13.85 -2.86 5.61
C THR A 331 -12.38 -2.47 5.87
N GLY A 332 -11.48 -2.97 5.04
CA GLY A 332 -10.06 -2.63 5.04
C GLY A 332 -9.23 -3.52 5.96
N PHE A 333 -8.15 -2.97 6.49
CA PHE A 333 -7.12 -3.72 7.21
C PHE A 333 -6.75 -3.02 8.52
N ASN A 334 -5.98 -3.75 9.34
CA ASN A 334 -5.28 -3.16 10.48
C ASN A 334 -3.91 -2.68 10.02
N LEU A 335 -3.58 -1.41 10.30
CA LEU A 335 -2.23 -0.89 10.11
C LEU A 335 -1.27 -1.73 10.98
N ASN A 336 -0.17 -2.17 10.39
CA ASN A 336 0.88 -2.89 11.11
C ASN A 336 2.20 -2.18 10.90
N VAL A 337 2.54 -1.31 11.86
CA VAL A 337 3.79 -0.56 11.84
C VAL A 337 4.90 -1.54 12.21
N LEU A 338 5.80 -1.80 11.26
CA LEU A 338 6.98 -2.65 11.48
C LEU A 338 6.72 -4.11 11.84
N GLY A 339 5.51 -4.62 11.63
CA GLY A 339 5.27 -6.05 11.37
C GLY A 339 5.01 -6.95 12.58
N ASP A 340 4.36 -6.47 13.65
CA ASP A 340 4.13 -7.24 14.90
C ASP A 340 5.41 -7.86 15.50
N ILE A 341 6.55 -7.19 15.31
CA ILE A 341 7.86 -7.60 15.79
C ILE A 341 8.16 -6.87 17.11
N GLU A 342 8.70 -7.60 18.09
CA GLU A 342 9.25 -7.00 19.30
C GLU A 342 10.66 -6.45 19.01
N PHE A 343 10.82 -5.12 19.13
CA PHE A 343 12.10 -4.46 18.91
C PHE A 343 12.76 -4.07 20.22
N VAL A 344 14.08 -4.30 20.30
CA VAL A 344 14.89 -4.01 21.48
C VAL A 344 16.20 -3.32 21.09
N ILE A 345 16.64 -2.33 21.87
CA ILE A 345 17.97 -1.71 21.77
C ILE A 345 18.65 -1.84 23.13
N ASP A 346 19.79 -2.55 23.19
CA ASP A 346 20.60 -2.72 24.41
C ASP A 346 19.76 -3.19 25.62
N GLY A 347 18.86 -4.15 25.38
CA GLY A 347 17.98 -4.73 26.39
C GLY A 347 16.74 -3.89 26.76
N LYS A 348 16.51 -2.75 26.10
CA LYS A 348 15.33 -1.90 26.33
C LYS A 348 14.34 -1.99 25.16
N PRO A 349 13.03 -2.14 25.43
CA PRO A 349 12.01 -2.12 24.38
C PRO A 349 12.05 -0.81 23.57
N LEU A 350 11.94 -0.92 22.25
CA LEU A 350 11.85 0.21 21.33
C LEU A 350 10.38 0.53 21.04
N VAL A 351 9.97 1.75 21.37
CA VAL A 351 8.63 2.28 21.07
C VAL A 351 8.72 3.28 19.92
N PHE A 352 8.29 2.87 18.72
CA PHE A 352 8.44 3.71 17.53
C PHE A 352 7.69 5.04 17.60
N SER A 353 6.56 5.11 18.31
CA SER A 353 5.80 6.35 18.51
C SER A 353 6.56 7.43 19.31
N ASP A 354 7.66 7.06 19.98
CA ASP A 354 8.53 8.00 20.69
C ASP A 354 9.67 8.52 19.82
N THR A 355 9.87 7.92 18.64
CA THR A 355 10.90 8.34 17.68
C THR A 355 10.40 9.45 16.75
N VAL A 356 11.34 10.18 16.14
CA VAL A 356 11.09 11.04 14.99
C VAL A 356 11.68 10.39 13.75
N THR A 357 10.94 10.39 12.64
CA THR A 357 11.50 9.83 11.40
C THR A 357 12.39 10.82 10.67
N TYR A 358 13.57 10.39 10.27
CA TYR A 358 14.34 11.06 9.22
C TYR A 358 13.74 10.69 7.87
N ARG A 359 13.13 11.68 7.20
CA ARG A 359 12.46 11.58 5.90
C ARG A 359 11.52 10.37 5.78
N GLY A 360 10.85 9.97 6.86
CA GLY A 360 9.97 8.79 6.87
C GLY A 360 10.64 7.45 6.52
N MET A 361 11.97 7.32 6.65
CA MET A 361 12.71 6.10 6.29
C MET A 361 13.68 5.60 7.37
N MET A 362 14.18 6.45 8.27
CA MET A 362 14.97 6.03 9.44
C MET A 362 14.40 6.68 10.70
N PHE A 363 14.83 6.25 11.89
CA PHE A 363 14.20 6.63 13.16
C PHE A 363 15.24 7.12 14.16
N THR A 364 15.02 8.28 14.77
CA THR A 364 15.97 8.85 15.74
C THR A 364 16.29 7.87 16.86
N GLY A 365 17.57 7.64 17.12
CA GLY A 365 18.03 6.71 18.16
C GLY A 365 18.02 5.23 17.76
N VAL A 366 17.58 4.89 16.54
CA VAL A 366 17.58 3.51 16.02
C VAL A 366 18.74 3.32 15.04
N PRO A 367 19.77 2.53 15.41
CA PRO A 367 20.94 2.29 14.56
C PRO A 367 20.64 1.35 13.38
N ASN A 368 21.27 1.63 12.24
CA ASN A 368 21.35 0.73 11.08
C ASN A 368 20.00 0.11 10.65
N MET A 369 18.94 0.90 10.66
CA MET A 369 17.62 0.46 10.25
C MET A 369 17.00 1.43 9.25
N ALA A 370 16.45 0.89 8.17
CA ALA A 370 15.64 1.64 7.22
C ALA A 370 14.26 0.98 7.05
N TRP A 371 13.24 1.80 6.80
CA TRP A 371 11.87 1.39 6.56
C TRP A 371 11.35 1.89 5.23
N VAL A 372 10.80 0.98 4.43
CA VAL A 372 10.16 1.32 3.17
C VAL A 372 8.68 1.59 3.41
N PHE A 373 8.30 2.85 3.27
CA PHE A 373 6.91 3.27 3.13
C PHE A 373 6.75 4.06 1.84
N GLY A 374 5.79 3.71 1.00
CA GLY A 374 5.55 4.34 -0.31
C GLY A 374 4.83 5.69 -0.24
N TYR A 375 4.30 6.12 -1.39
CA TYR A 375 3.42 7.29 -1.47
C TYR A 375 1.95 6.92 -1.33
N PHE A 376 1.14 7.85 -0.83
CA PHE A 376 -0.31 7.73 -0.81
C PHE A 376 -0.97 8.13 -2.14
N ARG A 377 -0.30 8.98 -2.95
CA ARG A 377 -0.86 9.56 -4.19
C ARG A 377 -0.13 9.16 -5.47
N ALA A 378 0.98 8.46 -5.31
CA ALA A 378 1.76 7.92 -6.41
C ALA A 378 2.03 6.43 -6.14
N SER A 379 2.59 5.74 -7.13
CA SER A 379 2.90 4.32 -7.01
C SER A 379 3.93 4.05 -5.91
N TRP A 380 3.71 2.95 -5.18
CA TRP A 380 4.55 2.54 -4.04
C TRP A 380 6.02 2.39 -4.41
N THR A 381 6.29 1.77 -5.55
CA THR A 381 7.64 1.43 -6.02
C THR A 381 8.49 2.63 -6.38
N LEU A 382 7.88 3.76 -6.78
CA LEU A 382 8.61 5.00 -7.03
C LEU A 382 9.46 5.39 -5.82
N ARG A 383 8.88 5.34 -4.61
CA ARG A 383 9.62 5.63 -3.39
C ARG A 383 10.51 4.48 -2.94
N ALA A 384 10.06 3.25 -3.14
CA ALA A 384 10.86 2.08 -2.78
C ALA A 384 12.22 2.08 -3.50
N ASP A 385 12.26 2.42 -4.80
CA ASP A 385 13.49 2.55 -5.58
C ASP A 385 14.40 3.68 -5.04
N LEU A 386 13.82 4.83 -4.67
CA LEU A 386 14.59 5.96 -4.10
C LEU A 386 15.18 5.62 -2.73
N VAL A 387 14.41 4.95 -1.86
CA VAL A 387 14.89 4.48 -0.56
C VAL A 387 15.97 3.40 -0.76
N ALA A 388 15.84 2.55 -1.78
CA ALA A 388 16.84 1.55 -2.10
C ALA A 388 18.19 2.16 -2.52
N ASP A 389 18.16 3.20 -3.36
CA ASP A 389 19.37 3.96 -3.69
C ASP A 389 19.99 4.62 -2.46
N PHE A 390 19.17 5.24 -1.61
CA PHE A 390 19.65 5.84 -0.36
C PHE A 390 20.33 4.82 0.55
N VAL A 391 19.72 3.65 0.76
CA VAL A 391 20.30 2.59 1.60
C VAL A 391 21.63 2.10 1.00
N CYS A 392 21.70 1.86 -0.32
CA CYS A 392 22.95 1.43 -0.97
C CYS A 392 24.04 2.50 -0.86
N HIS A 393 23.70 3.77 -1.07
CA HIS A 393 24.62 4.89 -0.89
C HIS A 393 25.13 4.97 0.55
N MET A 394 24.24 4.82 1.54
CA MET A 394 24.60 4.80 2.96
C MET A 394 25.54 3.64 3.32
N LEU A 395 25.25 2.42 2.85
CA LEU A 395 26.11 1.25 3.10
C LEU A 395 27.51 1.43 2.50
N ASN A 396 27.60 1.99 1.29
CA ASN A 396 28.88 2.29 0.65
C ASN A 396 29.63 3.42 1.36
N HIS A 397 28.92 4.44 1.86
CA HIS A 397 29.51 5.52 2.66
C HIS A 397 30.07 5.02 3.99
N MET A 398 29.31 4.18 4.70
CA MET A 398 29.78 3.55 5.95
C MET A 398 31.04 2.71 5.71
N LYS A 399 31.08 1.93 4.61
CA LYS A 399 32.27 1.18 4.19
C LYS A 399 33.46 2.11 3.94
N ALA A 400 33.26 3.20 3.20
CA ALA A 400 34.32 4.16 2.89
C ALA A 400 34.88 4.83 4.15
N LYS A 401 34.03 5.11 5.14
CA LYS A 401 34.41 5.65 6.45
C LYS A 401 35.05 4.64 7.40
N GLY A 402 34.94 3.34 7.11
CA GLY A 402 35.41 2.28 8.01
C GLY A 402 34.59 2.19 9.31
N VAL A 403 33.31 2.57 9.27
CA VAL A 403 32.38 2.56 10.42
C VAL A 403 31.39 1.42 10.31
N THR A 404 30.85 1.00 11.45
CA THR A 404 29.96 -0.17 11.55
C THR A 404 28.52 0.22 11.81
N SER A 405 28.26 1.40 12.36
CA SER A 405 26.90 1.91 12.51
C SER A 405 26.71 3.37 12.14
N VAL A 406 25.45 3.68 11.85
CA VAL A 406 24.87 5.01 11.66
C VAL A 406 23.54 5.07 12.39
N THR A 407 23.37 6.11 13.20
CA THR A 407 22.13 6.39 13.92
C THR A 407 21.70 7.81 13.60
N PRO A 408 20.49 8.03 13.07
CA PRO A 408 19.97 9.38 12.93
C PRO A 408 19.66 9.97 14.31
N THR A 409 19.97 11.24 14.51
CA THR A 409 19.70 12.00 15.74
C THR A 409 19.21 13.39 15.39
N LEU A 410 18.36 13.99 16.23
CA LEU A 410 18.02 15.40 16.05
C LEU A 410 19.28 16.26 16.17
N ARG A 411 19.45 17.18 15.23
CA ARG A 411 20.51 18.20 15.30
C ARG A 411 20.25 19.09 16.52
N ALA A 412 21.28 19.78 17.01
CA ALA A 412 21.12 20.69 18.14
C ALA A 412 20.04 21.76 17.87
N GLU A 413 20.02 22.32 16.65
CA GLU A 413 19.03 23.28 16.18
C GLU A 413 17.62 22.70 15.93
N ASP A 414 17.47 21.37 15.92
CA ASP A 414 16.20 20.67 15.73
C ASP A 414 15.60 20.19 17.06
N SER A 415 16.35 20.31 18.17
CA SER A 415 15.97 19.76 19.48
C SER A 415 14.64 20.28 20.04
N ASN A 416 14.26 21.51 19.69
CA ASN A 416 13.03 22.17 20.15
C ASN A 416 11.97 22.29 19.05
N MET A 417 12.12 21.58 17.93
CA MET A 417 11.12 21.65 16.85
C MET A 417 9.77 21.07 17.31
N PRO A 418 8.64 21.64 16.85
CA PRO A 418 7.33 21.04 17.07
C PRO A 418 7.27 19.61 16.53
N LEU A 419 6.78 18.69 17.37
CA LEU A 419 6.52 17.32 16.96
C LEU A 419 5.04 17.15 16.61
N MET A 420 4.78 16.52 15.47
CA MET A 420 3.44 16.31 14.93
C MET A 420 3.18 14.83 14.67
N PRO A 421 1.91 14.41 14.52
CA PRO A 421 1.57 13.10 13.99
C PRO A 421 2.26 12.83 12.65
N TRP A 422 2.56 11.56 12.37
CA TRP A 422 3.32 11.11 11.20
C TRP A 422 2.80 11.65 9.86
N ILE A 423 1.49 11.83 9.75
CA ILE A 423 0.86 12.57 8.65
C ILE A 423 -0.18 13.55 9.19
N ASP A 424 -0.34 14.64 8.47
CA ASP A 424 -1.42 15.60 8.68
C ASP A 424 -2.76 15.03 8.19
N ALA A 425 -3.77 15.01 9.07
CA ALA A 425 -5.11 14.52 8.74
C ALA A 425 -5.85 15.42 7.73
N GLU A 426 -5.51 16.71 7.64
CA GLU A 426 -6.04 17.59 6.58
C GLU A 426 -5.43 17.25 5.22
N ASN A 427 -4.21 16.70 5.24
CA ASN A 427 -3.55 16.18 4.07
C ASN A 427 -4.14 14.83 3.66
N PHE A 428 -4.13 13.80 4.54
CA PHE A 428 -4.59 12.45 4.21
C PHE A 428 -5.10 11.70 5.46
N ASN A 429 -6.36 11.24 5.45
CA ASN A 429 -7.02 10.69 6.65
C ASN A 429 -7.92 9.45 6.45
N PRO A 430 -7.50 8.43 5.68
CA PRO A 430 -8.30 7.21 5.61
C PRO A 430 -8.42 6.54 6.99
N GLY A 431 -9.57 5.94 7.27
CA GLY A 431 -9.90 5.43 8.61
C GLY A 431 -8.89 4.41 9.16
N TYR A 432 -8.31 3.55 8.31
CA TYR A 432 -7.30 2.58 8.74
C TYR A 432 -6.04 3.25 9.31
N LEU A 433 -5.66 4.41 8.75
CA LEU A 433 -4.47 5.14 9.16
C LEU A 433 -4.74 5.89 10.46
N MET A 434 -5.93 6.50 10.57
CA MET A 434 -6.34 7.23 11.76
C MET A 434 -6.45 6.32 13.00
N ARG A 435 -6.94 5.08 12.83
CA ARG A 435 -6.97 4.10 13.92
C ARG A 435 -5.57 3.75 14.45
N GLY A 436 -4.56 3.74 13.59
CA GLY A 436 -3.18 3.36 13.94
C GLY A 436 -2.22 4.53 14.13
N MET A 437 -2.66 5.78 14.03
CA MET A 437 -1.78 6.96 14.01
C MET A 437 -0.89 7.07 15.24
N HIS A 438 -1.42 6.71 16.41
CA HIS A 438 -0.72 6.73 17.69
C HIS A 438 0.42 5.71 17.79
N LEU A 439 0.47 4.71 16.88
CA LEU A 439 1.54 3.71 16.81
C LEU A 439 2.67 4.12 15.86
N LEU A 440 2.45 5.14 15.03
CA LEU A 440 3.45 5.62 14.08
C LEU A 440 4.45 6.58 14.75
N PRO A 441 5.67 6.68 14.23
CA PRO A 441 6.62 7.71 14.66
C PRO A 441 6.09 9.13 14.50
N LYS A 442 6.72 10.07 15.20
CA LYS A 442 6.45 11.50 15.03
C LYS A 442 7.19 12.06 13.81
N ARG A 443 6.74 13.21 13.35
CA ARG A 443 7.45 14.04 12.35
C ARG A 443 7.78 15.41 12.94
N GLY A 444 8.83 16.03 12.41
CA GLY A 444 9.17 17.43 12.68
C GLY A 444 8.51 18.39 11.69
N ASP A 445 8.78 19.69 11.85
CA ASP A 445 8.31 20.76 10.97
C ASP A 445 9.26 21.08 9.80
N LYS A 446 10.46 20.49 9.79
CA LYS A 446 11.45 20.62 8.69
C LYS A 446 11.41 19.45 7.69
N PRO A 447 11.80 19.66 6.42
CA PRO A 447 11.73 18.63 5.37
C PRO A 447 12.45 17.33 5.71
N GLU A 448 13.59 17.38 6.41
CA GLU A 448 14.37 16.20 6.79
C GLU A 448 13.67 15.32 7.82
N TRP A 449 12.67 15.87 8.52
CA TRP A 449 11.92 15.17 9.55
C TRP A 449 10.50 14.83 9.10
N GLN A 450 10.22 14.89 7.80
CA GLN A 450 8.89 14.65 7.22
C GLN A 450 8.91 13.61 6.09
N HIS A 451 7.82 12.84 5.98
CA HIS A 451 7.48 12.15 4.74
C HIS A 451 6.64 13.10 3.87
N ASN A 452 7.28 13.81 2.92
CA ASN A 452 6.66 14.90 2.16
C ASN A 452 5.62 14.45 1.11
N GLN A 453 5.50 13.14 0.85
CA GLN A 453 4.56 12.52 -0.10
C GLN A 453 4.72 12.97 -1.57
N ASP A 454 5.78 13.70 -1.91
CA ASP A 454 5.99 14.29 -3.23
C ASP A 454 7.17 13.63 -3.95
N TYR A 455 6.85 12.78 -4.93
CA TYR A 455 7.84 12.13 -5.78
C TYR A 455 8.72 13.12 -6.54
N TRP A 456 8.19 14.25 -7.00
CA TRP A 456 8.95 15.20 -7.83
C TRP A 456 10.00 15.95 -7.03
N ALA A 457 9.75 16.18 -5.75
CA ALA A 457 10.75 16.67 -4.81
C ALA A 457 11.73 15.55 -4.41
N GLU A 458 11.23 14.39 -3.95
CA GLU A 458 12.09 13.32 -3.42
C GLU A 458 13.02 12.68 -4.46
N LYS A 459 12.65 12.64 -5.75
CA LYS A 459 13.54 12.12 -6.79
C LYS A 459 14.85 12.91 -6.92
N ASP A 460 14.85 14.18 -6.50
CA ASP A 460 16.01 15.07 -6.54
C ASP A 460 16.61 15.22 -5.13
N GLU A 461 15.77 15.33 -4.10
CA GLU A 461 16.23 15.53 -2.72
C GLU A 461 16.88 14.29 -2.09
N LEU A 462 16.35 13.08 -2.32
CA LEU A 462 16.88 11.87 -1.68
C LEU A 462 18.29 11.51 -2.19
N PRO A 463 18.58 11.54 -3.49
CA PRO A 463 19.94 11.36 -3.97
C PRO A 463 20.93 12.44 -3.50
N ALA A 464 20.44 13.65 -3.21
CA ALA A 464 21.23 14.79 -2.77
C ALA A 464 21.47 14.83 -1.25
N ILE A 465 21.01 13.84 -0.48
CA ILE A 465 21.22 13.81 0.97
C ILE A 465 22.72 13.81 1.28
N ASN A 466 23.14 14.80 2.08
CA ASN A 466 24.48 14.83 2.64
C ASN A 466 24.61 13.79 3.76
N LEU A 467 25.28 12.67 3.49
CA LEU A 467 25.53 11.63 4.49
C LEU A 467 26.59 12.03 5.54
N ASP A 468 27.24 13.18 5.40
CA ASP A 468 28.10 13.79 6.44
C ASP A 468 27.36 14.81 7.32
N ASP A 469 26.05 14.96 7.12
CA ASP A 469 25.22 15.81 7.97
C ASP A 469 25.26 15.37 9.45
N ARG A 470 25.19 16.34 10.36
CA ARG A 470 25.21 16.14 11.82
C ARG A 470 24.01 15.34 12.35
N ALA A 471 22.97 15.15 11.54
CA ALA A 471 21.89 14.24 11.82
C ALA A 471 22.35 12.78 11.83
N PHE A 472 23.45 12.41 11.15
CA PHE A 472 23.95 11.03 11.10
C PHE A 472 25.15 10.85 12.03
N VAL A 473 24.96 10.09 13.11
CA VAL A 473 26.04 9.74 14.05
C VAL A 473 26.62 8.38 13.68
N TYR A 474 27.89 8.37 13.28
CA TYR A 474 28.61 7.15 12.89
C TYR A 474 29.48 6.61 14.03
N LYS A 475 29.62 5.27 14.11
CA LYS A 475 30.50 4.59 15.08
C LYS A 475 31.29 3.43 14.48
#